data_AF-A0AAW7P6B8-F1
#
_entry.id   AF-A0AAW7P6B8-F1
#
_cell.length_a   1.000
_cell.length_b   1.000
_cell.length_c   1.000
_cell.angle_alpha   90.00
_cell.angle_beta   90.00
_cell.angle_gamma   90.00
#
_symmetry.space_group_name_H-M   'P 1'
#
loop_
_entity.id
_entity.type
_entity.pdbx_description
1 polymer ?
#
loop_
_entity_poly.entity_id
_entity_poly.type
_entity_poly.pdbx_seq_one_letter_code
_entity_poly.pdbx_strand_id
1 'polypeptide(L)'
;RTVGRKEFKIDEFKLLLDMPSSYKSSEIDRAVITPILKQLSPYFEDLKVKKIKSKKRGNPVLGYEFTWKKEVTGTYDPDKFNKPKPKKSNKAKSSKKTSKTNVPAYHNPNYEKKPLTPEQEKRANELKAKVENLKKDG
;
A
#
# COMPACT_ATOMS: atom_id res chain seq x y z
N ARG A 1 -12.82 -16.04 -7.50
CA ARG A 1 -11.95 -17.00 -6.77
C ARG A 1 -10.54 -16.42 -6.77
N THR A 2 -10.05 -15.90 -5.64
CA THR A 2 -8.71 -15.29 -5.57
C THR A 2 -7.65 -16.39 -5.53
N VAL A 3 -6.70 -16.34 -6.47
CA VAL A 3 -5.59 -17.29 -6.54
C VAL A 3 -4.49 -16.78 -5.62
N GLY A 4 -4.15 -17.54 -4.57
CA GLY A 4 -3.06 -17.20 -3.63
C GLY A 4 -1.65 -17.46 -4.17
N ARG A 5 -1.52 -17.54 -5.50
CA ARG A 5 -0.24 -17.74 -6.18
C ARG A 5 -0.27 -17.11 -7.57
N LYS A 6 0.88 -16.61 -8.00
CA LYS A 6 1.09 -16.09 -9.35
C LYS A 6 2.52 -16.35 -9.79
N GLU A 7 2.68 -16.88 -10.99
CA GLU A 7 3.97 -17.14 -11.60
C GLU A 7 4.23 -16.14 -12.73
N PHE A 8 5.47 -15.66 -12.83
CA PHE A 8 5.94 -14.79 -13.89
C PHE A 8 7.22 -15.35 -14.50
N LYS A 9 7.29 -15.40 -15.83
CA LYS A 9 8.55 -15.69 -16.53
C LYS A 9 9.49 -14.49 -16.39
N ILE A 10 10.80 -14.71 -16.43
CA ILE A 10 11.76 -13.61 -16.22
C ILE A 10 11.66 -12.52 -17.29
N ASP A 11 11.43 -12.90 -18.55
CA ASP A 11 11.28 -11.94 -19.66
C ASP A 11 9.99 -11.13 -19.53
N GLU A 12 8.89 -11.79 -19.18
CA GLU A 12 7.61 -11.14 -18.89
C GLU A 12 7.71 -10.21 -17.67
N PHE A 13 8.39 -10.65 -16.61
CA PHE A 13 8.59 -9.86 -15.40
C PHE A 13 9.41 -8.60 -15.69
N LYS A 14 10.45 -8.71 -16.51
CA LYS A 14 11.25 -7.57 -16.96
C LYS A 14 10.42 -6.61 -17.80
N LEU A 15 9.62 -7.13 -18.73
CA LEU A 15 8.75 -6.31 -19.57
C LEU A 15 7.69 -5.55 -18.75
N LEU A 16 7.03 -6.22 -17.81
CA LEU A 16 5.96 -5.64 -16.99
C LEU A 16 6.45 -4.52 -16.06
N LEU A 17 7.68 -4.63 -15.58
CA LEU A 17 8.29 -3.66 -14.66
C LEU A 17 9.25 -2.69 -15.35
N ASP A 18 9.25 -2.68 -16.69
CA ASP A 18 10.12 -1.86 -17.54
C ASP A 18 11.60 -1.93 -17.12
N MET A 19 12.06 -3.15 -16.89
CA MET A 19 13.41 -3.42 -16.40
C MET A 19 14.40 -3.61 -17.54
N PRO A 20 15.65 -3.14 -17.39
CA PRO A 20 16.71 -3.41 -18.34
C PRO A 20 16.93 -4.92 -18.55
N SER A 21 17.09 -5.33 -19.82
CA SER A 21 17.41 -6.72 -20.17
C SER A 21 18.74 -7.19 -19.54
N SER A 22 19.67 -6.26 -19.30
CA SER A 22 20.98 -6.49 -18.68
C SER A 22 20.92 -6.93 -17.22
N TYR A 23 19.81 -6.68 -16.52
CA TYR A 23 19.71 -7.00 -15.10
C TYR A 23 19.88 -8.51 -14.85
N LYS A 24 20.84 -8.82 -13.98
CA LYS A 24 21.09 -10.17 -13.47
C LYS A 24 20.08 -10.52 -12.39
N SER A 25 19.81 -11.79 -12.18
CA SER A 25 18.86 -12.25 -11.14
C SER A 25 19.15 -11.66 -9.75
N SER A 26 20.43 -11.48 -9.38
CA SER A 26 20.83 -10.82 -8.12
C SER A 26 20.43 -9.35 -8.03
N GLU A 27 20.51 -8.60 -9.13
CA GLU A 27 20.10 -7.20 -9.21
C GLU A 27 18.59 -7.08 -9.14
N ILE A 28 17.87 -7.97 -9.81
CA ILE A 28 16.41 -8.08 -9.73
C ILE A 28 15.99 -8.31 -8.27
N ASP A 29 16.65 -9.22 -7.56
CA ASP A 29 16.29 -9.49 -6.17
C ASP A 29 16.47 -8.26 -5.27
N ARG A 30 17.57 -7.53 -5.46
CA ARG A 30 17.92 -6.35 -4.67
C ARG A 30 17.04 -5.15 -5.01
N ALA A 31 16.85 -4.86 -6.29
CA ALA A 31 16.18 -3.66 -6.77
C ALA A 31 14.65 -3.81 -6.85
N VAL A 32 14.14 -5.04 -7.01
CA VAL A 32 12.73 -5.27 -7.30
C VAL A 32 12.08 -6.15 -6.23
N ILE A 33 12.57 -7.38 -6.03
CA ILE A 33 11.91 -8.33 -5.12
C ILE A 33 11.92 -7.83 -3.67
N THR A 34 13.05 -7.29 -3.20
CA THR A 34 13.20 -6.81 -1.82
C THR A 34 12.27 -5.62 -1.52
N PRO A 35 12.20 -4.57 -2.37
CA PRO A 35 11.20 -3.52 -2.23
C PRO A 35 9.75 -4.02 -2.29
N ILE A 36 9.43 -4.89 -3.26
CA ILE A 36 8.06 -5.44 -3.41
C ILE A 36 7.62 -6.14 -2.14
N LEU A 37 8.46 -7.02 -1.58
CA LEU A 37 8.15 -7.70 -0.32
C LEU A 37 7.87 -6.70 0.80
N LYS A 38 8.68 -5.66 0.95
CA LYS A 38 8.52 -4.65 2.00
C LYS A 38 7.24 -3.83 1.84
N GLN A 39 6.91 -3.44 0.62
CA GLN A 39 5.75 -2.61 0.30
C GLN A 39 4.44 -3.40 0.34
N LEU A 40 4.47 -4.67 -0.07
CA LEU A 40 3.29 -5.53 -0.15
C LEU A 40 3.02 -6.36 1.11
N SER A 41 4.03 -6.54 1.99
CA SER A 41 3.86 -7.22 3.29
C SER A 41 2.69 -6.72 4.16
N PRO A 42 2.36 -5.41 4.20
CA PRO A 42 1.20 -4.92 4.97
C PRO A 42 -0.15 -5.38 4.41
N TYR A 43 -0.22 -5.62 3.10
CA TYR A 43 -1.45 -5.96 2.40
C TYR A 43 -1.64 -7.47 2.30
N PHE A 44 -0.57 -8.22 2.03
CA PHE A 44 -0.63 -9.67 1.83
C PHE A 44 -0.05 -10.42 3.04
N GLU A 45 -0.87 -11.29 3.65
CA GLU A 45 -0.40 -12.20 4.70
C GLU A 45 0.51 -13.29 4.10
N ASP A 46 1.68 -13.46 4.72
CA ASP A 46 2.70 -14.46 4.34
C ASP A 46 3.12 -14.39 2.86
N LEU A 47 3.26 -13.19 2.30
CA LEU A 47 3.79 -12.99 0.95
C LEU A 47 5.23 -13.52 0.84
N LYS A 48 5.43 -14.50 -0.04
CA LYS A 48 6.73 -15.13 -0.31
C LYS A 48 6.98 -15.22 -1.80
N VAL A 49 8.24 -15.04 -2.17
CA VAL A 49 8.71 -15.19 -3.55
C VAL A 49 9.67 -16.37 -3.62
N LYS A 50 9.40 -17.31 -4.54
CA LYS A 50 10.28 -18.42 -4.89
C LYS A 50 10.84 -18.22 -6.29
N LYS A 51 12.11 -18.55 -6.48
CA LYS A 51 12.75 -18.54 -7.80
C LYS A 51 12.52 -19.87 -8.48
N ILE A 52 11.90 -19.85 -9.65
CA ILE A 52 11.75 -21.03 -10.50
C ILE A 52 13.07 -21.20 -11.25
N LYS A 53 13.81 -22.27 -10.95
CA LYS A 53 15.07 -22.60 -11.62
C LYS A 53 14.87 -23.74 -12.60
N SER A 54 15.55 -23.70 -13.74
CA SER A 54 15.56 -24.82 -14.67
C SER A 54 16.42 -25.97 -14.10
N LYS A 55 16.17 -27.19 -14.58
CA LYS A 55 17.00 -28.37 -14.28
C LYS A 55 18.28 -28.47 -15.13
N LYS A 56 18.55 -27.49 -16.01
CA LYS A 56 19.75 -27.49 -16.87
C LYS A 56 21.01 -27.14 -16.07
N ARG A 57 22.18 -27.52 -16.59
CA ARG A 57 23.49 -27.19 -16.01
C ARG A 57 23.56 -25.69 -15.70
N GLY A 58 23.97 -25.34 -14.48
CA GLY A 58 24.01 -23.96 -13.99
C GLY A 58 22.70 -23.43 -13.39
N ASN A 59 21.61 -24.23 -13.37
CA ASN A 59 20.32 -23.91 -12.76
C ASN A 59 19.83 -22.47 -13.03
N PRO A 60 19.75 -22.03 -14.30
CA PRO A 60 19.31 -20.68 -14.63
C PRO A 60 17.90 -20.40 -14.10
N VAL A 61 17.66 -19.16 -13.66
CA VAL A 61 16.36 -18.71 -13.16
C VAL A 61 15.45 -18.44 -14.36
N LEU A 62 14.35 -19.18 -14.44
CA LEU A 62 13.34 -19.04 -15.51
C LEU A 62 12.25 -18.02 -15.14
N GLY A 63 12.02 -17.80 -13.86
CA GLY A 63 10.94 -16.94 -13.40
C GLY A 63 10.81 -16.88 -11.88
N TYR A 64 9.77 -16.20 -11.44
CA TYR A 64 9.46 -15.94 -10.05
C TYR A 64 8.01 -16.37 -9.76
N GLU A 65 7.84 -17.15 -8.69
CA GLU A 65 6.55 -17.56 -8.16
C GLU A 65 6.27 -16.76 -6.89
N PHE A 66 5.20 -15.98 -6.92
CA PHE A 66 4.67 -15.26 -5.78
C PHE A 66 3.59 -16.13 -5.14
N THR A 67 3.64 -16.30 -3.82
CA THR A 67 2.67 -17.05 -3.03
C THR A 67 2.25 -16.21 -1.84
N TRP A 68 0.95 -16.18 -1.54
CA TRP A 68 0.40 -15.47 -0.40
C TRP A 68 -0.85 -16.18 0.11
N LYS A 69 -1.18 -15.95 1.37
CA LYS A 69 -2.41 -16.47 1.94
C LYS A 69 -3.59 -15.72 1.32
N LYS A 70 -4.52 -16.45 0.69
CA LYS A 70 -5.73 -15.86 0.12
C LYS A 70 -6.48 -15.07 1.20
N GLU A 71 -6.93 -13.88 0.86
CA GLU A 71 -7.84 -13.16 1.74
C GLU A 71 -9.15 -13.93 1.85
N VAL A 72 -9.60 -14.15 3.07
CA VAL A 72 -10.92 -14.71 3.32
C VAL A 72 -11.92 -13.60 3.00
N THR A 73 -12.68 -13.75 1.92
CA THR A 73 -13.81 -12.89 1.60
C THR A 73 -14.94 -13.17 2.60
N GLY A 74 -14.76 -12.72 3.84
CA GLY A 74 -15.86 -12.55 4.80
C GLY A 74 -16.58 -11.23 4.54
N THR A 75 -17.74 -11.03 5.17
CA THR A 75 -18.53 -9.79 5.12
C THR A 75 -17.63 -8.54 5.19
N TYR A 76 -17.91 -7.58 4.29
CA TYR A 76 -17.23 -6.29 4.28
C TYR A 76 -17.40 -5.64 5.65
N ASP A 77 -16.28 -5.33 6.30
CA ASP A 77 -16.26 -4.69 7.60
C ASP A 77 -15.53 -3.36 7.40
N PRO A 78 -16.24 -2.22 7.50
CA PRO A 78 -15.71 -0.89 7.18
C PRO A 78 -14.52 -0.50 8.08
N ASP A 79 -14.34 -1.15 9.23
CA ASP A 79 -13.25 -0.86 10.17
C ASP A 79 -11.96 -1.67 9.91
N LYS A 80 -11.95 -2.58 8.92
CA LYS A 80 -10.77 -3.43 8.60
C LYS A 80 -9.52 -2.65 8.22
N PHE A 81 -9.65 -1.44 7.68
CA PHE A 81 -8.52 -0.57 7.30
C PHE A 81 -8.14 0.47 8.35
N ASN A 82 -8.98 0.69 9.38
CA ASN A 82 -8.74 1.69 10.43
C ASN A 82 -7.77 1.21 11.53
N LYS A 83 -7.41 -0.08 11.54
CA LYS A 83 -6.43 -0.63 12.49
C LYS A 83 -5.23 -1.22 11.75
N PRO A 84 -4.01 -0.67 11.92
CA PRO A 84 -2.82 -1.34 11.42
C PRO A 84 -2.69 -2.71 12.10
N LYS A 85 -2.63 -3.79 11.31
CA LYS A 85 -2.44 -5.15 11.84
C LYS A 85 -1.20 -5.16 12.76
N PRO A 86 -1.29 -5.71 13.99
CA PRO A 86 -0.15 -5.79 14.88
C PRO A 86 0.95 -6.62 14.21
N LYS A 87 2.11 -6.01 13.98
CA LYS A 87 3.30 -6.74 13.54
C LYS A 87 3.57 -7.84 14.57
N LYS A 88 3.60 -9.10 14.15
CA LYS A 88 4.13 -10.19 14.97
C LYS A 88 5.61 -9.89 15.20
N SER A 89 5.92 -9.24 16.32
CA SER A 89 7.27 -8.93 16.73
C SER A 89 7.95 -10.21 17.17
N ASN A 90 8.84 -10.75 16.34
CA ASN A 90 9.88 -11.63 16.86
C ASN A 90 10.73 -10.82 17.83
N LYS A 91 10.77 -11.31 19.07
CA LYS A 91 11.36 -10.72 20.26
C LYS A 91 12.85 -10.46 20.07
N ALA A 92 13.24 -9.19 19.87
CA ALA A 92 14.59 -8.73 20.19
C ALA A 92 14.64 -7.21 20.39
N LYS A 93 14.87 -6.83 21.65
CA LYS A 93 15.57 -5.63 22.15
C LYS A 93 15.06 -4.24 21.73
N SER A 94 14.31 -3.65 22.67
CA SER A 94 14.40 -2.26 23.18
C SER A 94 15.06 -1.23 22.26
N SER A 95 14.25 -0.33 21.70
CA SER A 95 14.56 1.10 21.68
C SER A 95 13.25 1.89 21.60
N LYS A 96 13.14 2.87 22.50
CA LYS A 96 12.02 3.79 22.69
C LYS A 96 11.71 4.47 21.34
N LYS A 97 10.58 4.14 20.70
CA LYS A 97 10.06 4.87 19.53
C LYS A 97 8.64 5.33 19.82
N THR A 98 8.52 6.64 19.96
CA THR A 98 7.27 7.39 20.00
C THR A 98 6.36 6.96 18.85
N SER A 99 5.11 6.64 19.19
CA SER A 99 4.05 6.30 18.24
C SER A 99 3.79 7.48 17.31
N LYS A 100 4.24 7.41 16.06
CA LYS A 100 3.82 8.35 15.02
C LYS A 100 2.38 8.02 14.65
N THR A 101 1.43 8.80 15.16
CA THR A 101 0.04 8.79 14.70
C THR A 101 0.00 9.27 13.25
N ASN A 102 -0.87 8.67 12.41
CA ASN A 102 -1.15 9.17 11.05
C ASN A 102 -1.98 10.47 11.08
N VAL A 103 -2.40 10.88 12.28
CA VAL A 103 -3.18 12.07 12.52
C VAL A 103 -2.30 13.31 12.27
N PRO A 104 -2.72 14.22 11.38
CA PRO A 104 -1.98 15.46 11.16
C PRO A 104 -1.83 16.27 12.45
N ALA A 105 -0.73 17.01 12.58
CA ALA A 105 -0.41 17.77 13.78
C ALA A 105 -1.48 18.80 14.20
N TYR A 106 -2.39 19.17 13.29
CA TYR A 106 -3.48 20.12 13.52
C TYR A 106 -4.79 19.48 14.03
N HIS A 107 -4.86 18.16 14.18
CA HIS A 107 -6.05 17.52 14.76
C HIS A 107 -6.11 17.78 16.27
N ASN A 108 -7.03 18.64 16.69
CA ASN A 108 -7.34 18.83 18.09
C ASN A 108 -8.61 18.04 18.44
N PRO A 109 -8.51 16.94 19.22
CA PRO A 109 -9.67 16.13 19.61
C PRO A 109 -10.63 16.87 20.56
N ASN A 110 -10.20 17.98 21.16
CA ASN A 110 -11.01 18.81 22.04
C ASN A 110 -11.42 20.13 21.39
N TYR A 111 -11.62 20.14 20.06
CA TYR A 111 -12.06 21.33 19.35
C TYR A 111 -13.56 21.54 19.52
N GLU A 112 -13.92 22.57 20.27
CA GLU A 112 -15.29 23.09 20.34
C GLU A 112 -15.52 24.07 19.18
N LYS A 113 -16.50 23.77 18.31
CA LYS A 113 -16.92 24.70 17.25
C LYS A 113 -17.53 25.95 17.88
N LYS A 114 -16.79 27.06 17.82
CA LYS A 114 -17.36 28.37 18.13
C LYS A 114 -18.43 28.72 17.08
N PRO A 115 -19.56 29.33 17.48
CA PRO A 115 -20.54 29.83 16.52
C PRO A 115 -19.87 30.83 15.57
N LEU A 116 -20.25 30.80 14.29
CA LEU A 116 -19.72 31.74 13.32
C LEU A 116 -20.14 33.16 13.71
N THR A 117 -19.26 34.14 13.49
CA THR A 117 -19.68 35.53 13.58
C THR A 117 -20.63 35.85 12.41
N PRO A 118 -21.56 36.82 12.56
CA PRO A 118 -22.48 37.20 11.49
C PRO A 118 -21.78 37.56 10.17
N GLU A 119 -20.56 38.10 10.25
CA GLU A 119 -19.72 38.43 9.09
C GLU A 119 -19.21 37.17 8.36
N GLN A 120 -18.85 36.13 9.11
CA GLN A 120 -18.43 34.84 8.54
C GLN A 120 -19.59 34.10 7.88
N GLU A 121 -20.79 34.16 8.46
CA GLU A 121 -22.00 33.59 7.85
C GLU A 121 -22.35 34.29 6.54
N LYS A 122 -22.27 35.63 6.52
CA LYS A 122 -22.51 36.40 5.31
C LYS A 122 -21.52 36.02 4.20
N ARG A 123 -20.23 35.90 4.52
CA ARG A 123 -19.19 35.50 3.56
C ARG A 123 -19.37 34.06 3.08
N ALA A 124 -19.79 33.14 3.95
CA ALA A 124 -20.09 31.76 3.57
C ALA A 124 -21.30 31.66 2.62
N ASN A 125 -22.36 32.43 2.88
CA ASN A 125 -23.54 32.50 2.02
C ASN A 125 -23.21 33.11 0.65
N GLU A 126 -22.37 34.15 0.61
CA GLU A 126 -21.93 34.75 -0.65
C GLU A 126 -21.10 33.78 -1.50
N LEU A 127 -20.16 33.06 -0.87
CA LEU A 127 -19.38 32.01 -1.55
C LEU A 127 -20.29 30.90 -2.09
N LYS A 128 -21.29 30.50 -1.31
CA LYS A 128 -22.25 29.47 -1.72
C LYS A 128 -23.07 29.92 -2.94
N ALA A 129 -23.52 31.17 -2.96
CA ALA A 129 -24.23 31.75 -4.11
C ALA A 129 -23.33 31.84 -5.35
N LYS A 130 -22.06 32.25 -5.20
CA LYS A 130 -21.08 32.28 -6.29
C LYS A 130 -20.84 30.90 -6.89
N VAL A 131 -20.70 29.87 -6.05
CA VAL A 131 -20.53 28.48 -6.51
C VAL A 131 -21.78 27.98 -7.23
N GLU A 132 -22.98 28.37 -6.79
CA GLU A 132 -24.23 27.99 -7.46
C GLU A 132 -24.36 28.61 -8.85
N ASN A 133 -23.98 29.88 -9.01
CA ASN A 133 -24.02 30.55 -10.31
C ASN A 133 -23.00 29.94 -11.28
N LEU A 134 -21.80 29.60 -10.82
CA LEU A 134 -20.79 28.88 -11.62
C LEU A 134 -21.26 27.49 -12.09
N LYS A 135 -22.21 26.86 -11.39
CA LYS A 135 -22.81 25.57 -11.79
C LYS A 135 -23.97 25.72 -12.77
N LYS A 136 -24.48 26.92 -13.00
CA LYS A 136 -25.55 27.18 -13.97
C LYS A 136 -25.03 27.58 -15.35
N ASP A 137 -23.78 28.04 -15.43
CA ASP A 137 -23.13 28.49 -16.67
C ASP A 137 -22.26 27.40 -17.35
N GLY A 138 -22.36 26.14 -16.92
CA GLY A 138 -21.67 24.99 -17.52
C GLY A 138 -22.58 23.78 -17.64
#